data_AF-A0A8J7E093-F1
#
_entry.id   AF-A0A8J7E093-F1
#
_cell.length_a   1.000
_cell.length_b   1.000
_cell.length_c   1.000
_cell.angle_alpha   90.00
_cell.angle_beta   90.00
_cell.angle_gamma   90.00
#
_symmetry.space_group_name_H-M   'P 1'
#
loop_
_entity.id
_entity.type
_entity.pdbx_description
1 polymer ?
#
loop_
_entity_poly.entity_id
_entity_poly.type
_entity_poly.pdbx_seq_one_letter_code
_entity_poly.pdbx_strand_id
1 'polypeptide(L)'
;MIDPILVKDHKRTLRNAQMGGLAALTLSLMPLSPAPTFVRVYSPVAAIAVACWQCGESEREKRLYRRIQAYHGTYESAGIAADARALAQLPSFTQMEAPKLKPALFDAQALLEEATGIGLLGNSGSGKSCVAKYLAGEFGDAQIIVLDPHDDPDETNWEGLHVLRDYDLIIEQMEIFLELLNKRDKTPVVIISEEFPAVRAYCKRKRLQTADEFILRIGSEARKFNKFPIFCSQSGNVKALGLENMGDFLENFMLVRFNRIATKYAKNLSDRDVQQALSEQGYKTLVNDSPAIHPTHGRYQQVRKGQPPIGLRPLQSQPITIPLAGQSPRDSMGNNFEGVTVDVKATIPNSQFPIPNSPPPSPVRCARWRELRELREDGVSKTQIIKEVWGYNNRNFQAGIEEYESLVREYAREWISQLHKSGGMSLKRIFDLVYSPNYRNKPKKKRLMNEFLSILATLEIETDDSI
;
A
#
# COMPACT_ATOMS: atom_id res chain seq x y z
N MET A 1 -20.96 46.07 -33.02
CA MET A 1 -21.14 44.60 -33.08
C MET A 1 -19.82 43.95 -32.69
N ILE A 2 -19.79 43.21 -31.58
CA ILE A 2 -18.56 42.60 -31.05
C ILE A 2 -18.40 41.21 -31.67
N ASP A 3 -17.20 40.91 -32.16
CA ASP A 3 -16.83 39.65 -32.80
C ASP A 3 -16.96 38.45 -31.83
N PRO A 4 -17.78 37.42 -32.15
CA PRO A 4 -18.00 36.25 -31.29
C PRO A 4 -16.74 35.44 -30.95
N ILE A 5 -15.67 35.58 -31.74
CA ILE A 5 -14.40 34.87 -31.52
C ILE A 5 -13.64 35.46 -30.33
N LEU A 6 -13.71 36.79 -30.14
CA LEU A 6 -13.05 37.51 -29.04
C LEU A 6 -13.68 37.20 -27.67
N VAL A 7 -14.98 36.91 -27.62
CA VAL A 7 -15.69 36.57 -26.36
C VAL A 7 -15.36 35.14 -25.90
N LYS A 8 -15.10 34.22 -26.84
CA LYS A 8 -14.73 32.82 -26.51
C LYS A 8 -13.31 32.70 -25.97
N ASP A 9 -12.36 33.46 -26.50
CA ASP A 9 -10.98 33.46 -25.99
C ASP A 9 -10.87 34.12 -24.60
N HIS A 10 -11.63 35.18 -24.34
CA HIS A 10 -11.60 35.84 -23.03
C HIS A 10 -12.15 34.94 -21.89
N LYS A 11 -13.21 34.17 -22.16
CA LYS A 11 -13.76 33.18 -21.20
C LYS A 11 -12.81 32.00 -20.95
N ARG A 12 -11.99 31.63 -21.94
CA ARG A 12 -11.01 30.55 -21.80
C ARG A 12 -9.79 30.99 -20.98
N THR A 13 -9.35 32.23 -21.15
CA THR A 13 -8.25 32.81 -20.34
C THR A 13 -8.66 33.02 -18.88
N LEU A 14 -9.90 33.47 -18.62
CA LEU A 14 -10.43 33.61 -17.25
C LEU A 14 -10.60 32.27 -16.53
N ARG A 15 -11.01 31.20 -17.23
CA ARG A 15 -11.06 29.84 -16.67
C ARG A 15 -9.68 29.28 -16.31
N ASN A 16 -8.67 29.58 -17.11
CA ASN A 16 -7.31 29.13 -16.82
C ASN A 16 -6.65 29.94 -15.68
N ALA A 17 -7.00 31.22 -15.52
CA ALA A 17 -6.56 32.05 -14.40
C ALA A 17 -7.23 31.68 -13.06
N GLN A 18 -8.42 31.07 -13.08
CA GLN A 18 -9.05 30.51 -11.88
C GLN A 18 -8.42 29.18 -11.41
N MET A 19 -7.67 28.49 -12.27
CA MET A 19 -7.02 27.21 -11.95
C MET A 19 -5.58 27.36 -11.42
N GLY A 20 -4.94 28.52 -11.61
CA GLY A 20 -3.67 28.88 -10.97
C GLY A 20 -3.94 29.96 -9.93
N GLY A 21 -3.96 29.59 -8.65
CA GLY A 21 -4.45 30.39 -7.52
C GLY A 21 -3.74 31.72 -7.24
N LEU A 22 -3.82 32.68 -8.15
CA LEU A 22 -3.28 34.04 -8.01
C LEU A 22 -4.37 35.12 -7.87
N ALA A 23 -5.64 34.79 -8.14
CA ALA A 23 -6.76 35.73 -8.02
C ALA A 23 -7.32 35.89 -6.59
N ALA A 24 -6.92 35.02 -5.64
CA ALA A 24 -7.51 35.00 -4.29
C ALA A 24 -6.85 35.97 -3.28
N LEU A 25 -5.72 36.59 -3.62
CA LEU A 25 -4.94 37.40 -2.68
C LEU A 25 -5.25 38.90 -2.70
N THR A 26 -6.13 39.38 -3.59
CA THR A 26 -6.34 40.83 -3.80
C THR A 26 -7.66 41.37 -3.25
N LEU A 27 -8.51 40.55 -2.61
CA LEU A 27 -9.87 40.97 -2.21
C LEU A 27 -10.17 41.02 -0.70
N SER A 28 -9.21 40.72 0.19
CA SER A 28 -9.52 40.59 1.63
C SER A 28 -8.91 41.62 2.59
N LEU A 29 -8.30 42.71 2.14
CA LEU A 29 -7.79 43.74 3.07
C LEU A 29 -8.05 45.16 2.54
N MET A 30 -9.21 45.72 2.87
CA MET A 30 -9.40 47.17 2.92
C MET A 30 -10.28 47.56 4.12
N PRO A 31 -9.79 48.39 5.07
CA PRO A 31 -10.65 49.01 6.04
C PRO A 31 -11.37 50.22 5.42
N LEU A 32 -12.65 50.38 5.79
CA LEU A 32 -13.52 51.48 5.41
C LEU A 32 -13.15 52.76 6.18
N SER A 33 -12.54 53.76 5.54
CA SER A 33 -12.77 55.20 5.81
C SER A 33 -12.06 56.11 4.78
N PRO A 34 -12.54 57.34 4.51
CA PRO A 34 -12.29 58.03 3.25
C PRO A 34 -11.26 59.17 3.33
N ALA A 35 -10.35 59.25 2.36
CA ALA A 35 -9.71 60.50 1.87
C ALA A 35 -8.89 60.20 0.59
N PRO A 36 -8.45 61.22 -0.17
CA PRO A 36 -9.20 61.95 -1.16
C PRO A 36 -8.80 61.57 -2.60
N THR A 37 -9.68 61.97 -3.51
CA THR A 37 -9.60 62.01 -4.97
C THR A 37 -8.18 62.17 -5.54
N PHE A 38 -7.57 61.08 -6.00
CA PHE A 38 -6.78 60.93 -7.25
C PHE A 38 -6.09 59.55 -7.24
N VAL A 39 -6.87 58.48 -7.38
CA VAL A 39 -6.29 57.16 -7.71
C VAL A 39 -6.49 56.98 -9.21
N ARG A 40 -5.44 57.25 -10.00
CA ARG A 40 -5.39 56.80 -11.40
C ARG A 40 -5.44 55.27 -11.37
N VAL A 41 -6.55 54.73 -11.83
CA VAL A 41 -6.80 53.29 -11.93
C VAL A 41 -5.76 52.71 -12.89
N TYR A 42 -4.69 52.12 -12.35
CA TYR A 42 -3.87 51.21 -13.14
C TYR A 42 -4.72 49.98 -13.43
N SER A 43 -5.02 49.77 -14.71
CA SER A 43 -5.67 48.55 -15.17
C SER A 43 -4.85 47.34 -14.66
N PRO A 44 -5.47 46.36 -13.99
CA PRO A 44 -4.82 45.12 -13.55
C PRO A 44 -4.01 44.45 -14.67
N VAL A 45 -4.38 44.70 -15.93
CA VAL A 45 -3.70 44.21 -17.13
C VAL A 45 -2.28 44.77 -17.27
N ALA A 46 -2.03 46.02 -16.89
CA ALA A 46 -0.71 46.64 -16.97
C ALA A 46 0.26 46.07 -15.92
N ALA A 47 -0.23 45.84 -14.69
CA ALA A 47 0.56 45.22 -13.63
C ALA A 47 0.91 43.76 -13.96
N ILE A 48 -0.06 43.00 -14.50
CA ILE A 48 0.16 41.63 -14.98
C ILE A 48 1.16 41.61 -16.13
N ALA A 49 1.07 42.55 -17.08
CA ALA A 49 1.97 42.63 -18.22
C ALA A 49 3.43 42.94 -17.82
N VAL A 50 3.65 43.79 -16.82
CA VAL A 50 4.99 44.12 -16.29
C VAL A 50 5.57 42.92 -15.52
N ALA A 51 4.75 42.25 -14.71
CA ALA A 51 5.17 41.03 -14.01
C ALA A 51 5.56 39.89 -14.98
N CYS A 52 4.79 39.70 -16.06
CA CYS A 52 5.12 38.72 -17.11
C CYS A 52 6.41 39.06 -17.87
N TRP A 53 6.72 40.35 -18.08
CA TRP A 53 7.96 40.76 -18.76
C TRP A 53 9.23 40.46 -17.94
N GLN A 54 9.17 40.64 -16.62
CA GLN A 54 10.30 40.38 -15.72
C GLN A 54 10.60 38.87 -15.54
N CYS A 55 9.61 37.99 -15.79
CA CYS A 55 9.75 36.54 -15.62
C CYS A 55 10.21 35.77 -16.88
N GLY A 56 10.40 36.44 -18.03
CA GLY A 56 11.17 35.88 -19.15
C GLY A 56 10.59 34.67 -19.88
N GLU A 57 9.30 34.67 -20.27
CA GLU A 57 8.75 33.64 -21.17
C GLU A 57 7.92 34.17 -22.37
N SER A 58 7.84 33.30 -23.39
CA SER A 58 7.09 33.23 -24.66
C SER A 58 6.88 34.47 -25.59
N GLU A 59 7.09 34.28 -26.90
CA GLU A 59 6.79 35.31 -27.93
C GLU A 59 5.31 35.71 -28.03
N ARG A 60 4.41 34.88 -27.49
CA ARG A 60 2.97 35.18 -27.48
C ARG A 60 2.66 36.35 -26.53
N GLU A 61 3.37 36.44 -25.41
CA GLU A 61 3.21 37.49 -24.41
C GLU A 61 3.88 38.79 -24.84
N LYS A 62 5.03 38.72 -25.53
CA LYS A 62 5.66 39.89 -26.17
C LYS A 62 4.74 40.54 -27.21
N ARG A 63 3.95 39.76 -27.96
CA ARG A 63 2.94 40.31 -28.89
C ARG A 63 1.77 40.98 -28.18
N LEU A 64 1.31 40.44 -27.06
CA LEU A 64 0.26 41.06 -26.25
C LEU A 64 0.76 42.40 -25.67
N TYR A 65 2.01 42.45 -25.19
CA TYR A 65 2.64 43.67 -24.70
C TYR A 65 2.75 44.76 -25.79
N ARG A 66 3.18 44.39 -27.00
CA ARG A 66 3.21 45.32 -28.15
C ARG A 66 1.82 45.83 -28.53
N ARG A 67 0.77 45.00 -28.40
CA ARG A 67 -0.62 45.42 -28.63
C ARG A 67 -1.11 46.40 -27.56
N ILE A 68 -0.76 46.18 -26.29
CA ILE A 68 -1.10 47.09 -25.18
C ILE A 68 -0.35 48.43 -25.35
N GLN A 69 0.94 48.41 -25.71
CA GLN A 69 1.69 49.64 -26.01
C GLN A 69 1.11 50.42 -27.20
N ALA A 70 0.69 49.73 -28.27
CA ALA A 70 0.02 50.36 -29.40
C ALA A 70 -1.34 50.96 -29.03
N TYR A 71 -2.04 50.38 -28.05
CA TYR A 71 -3.34 50.87 -27.57
C TYR A 71 -3.21 52.10 -26.63
N HIS A 72 -2.06 52.27 -25.97
CA HIS A 72 -1.79 53.36 -25.02
C HIS A 72 -0.97 54.53 -25.61
N GLY A 73 -0.75 54.55 -26.93
CA GLY A 73 0.08 55.53 -27.64
C GLY A 73 -0.36 57.00 -27.63
N THR A 74 -1.19 57.44 -26.69
CA THR A 74 -1.64 58.84 -26.57
C THR A 74 -1.71 59.39 -25.14
N TYR A 75 -1.15 58.70 -24.13
CA TYR A 75 -1.06 59.25 -22.77
C TYR A 75 0.38 59.67 -22.44
N GLU A 76 0.51 60.95 -22.07
CA GLU A 76 1.74 61.69 -21.78
C GLU A 76 2.83 60.90 -21.05
N SER A 77 4.02 60.89 -21.66
CA SER A 77 5.22 60.14 -21.29
C SER A 77 5.91 60.61 -20.00
N ALA A 78 5.47 61.70 -19.37
CA ALA A 78 6.12 62.25 -18.19
C ALA A 78 5.64 61.64 -16.85
N GLY A 79 4.36 61.27 -16.74
CA GLY A 79 3.81 60.70 -15.49
C GLY A 79 4.18 59.24 -15.27
N ILE A 80 4.18 58.44 -16.34
CA ILE A 80 4.44 56.99 -16.28
C ILE A 80 5.89 56.69 -15.85
N ALA A 81 6.85 57.56 -16.22
CA ALA A 81 8.26 57.40 -15.85
C ALA A 81 8.51 57.66 -14.36
N ALA A 82 7.76 58.57 -13.74
CA ALA A 82 7.85 58.85 -12.31
C ALA A 82 7.23 57.71 -11.48
N ASP A 83 6.05 57.23 -11.90
CA ASP A 83 5.37 56.11 -11.23
C ASP A 83 6.13 54.78 -11.40
N ALA A 84 6.77 54.54 -12.55
CA ALA A 84 7.63 53.37 -12.75
C ALA A 84 8.88 53.41 -11.85
N ARG A 85 9.46 54.60 -11.58
CA ARG A 85 10.56 54.75 -10.62
C ARG A 85 10.09 54.55 -9.18
N ALA A 86 8.91 55.05 -8.82
CA ALA A 86 8.33 54.83 -7.50
C ALA A 86 8.01 53.33 -7.26
N LEU A 87 7.47 52.64 -8.26
CA LEU A 87 7.24 51.18 -8.23
C LEU A 87 8.54 50.37 -8.20
N ALA A 88 9.60 50.83 -8.87
CA ALA A 88 10.93 50.20 -8.81
C ALA A 88 11.68 50.46 -7.49
N GLN A 89 11.27 51.46 -6.71
CA GLN A 89 11.78 51.77 -5.37
C GLN A 89 10.97 51.11 -4.26
N LEU A 90 9.81 50.52 -4.56
CA LEU A 90 9.16 49.64 -3.59
C LEU A 90 10.12 48.49 -3.29
N PRO A 91 10.35 48.16 -2.00
CA PRO A 91 11.14 47.00 -1.65
C PRO A 91 10.56 45.82 -2.40
N SER A 92 11.42 45.11 -3.13
CA SER A 92 11.01 43.98 -3.94
C SER A 92 10.19 43.04 -3.06
N PHE A 93 8.92 42.84 -3.40
CA PHE A 93 8.00 41.96 -2.65
C PHE A 93 8.42 40.48 -2.73
N THR A 94 9.65 40.22 -3.17
CA THR A 94 10.13 38.98 -3.76
C THR A 94 10.75 38.02 -2.74
N GLN A 95 10.77 38.31 -1.44
CA GLN A 95 11.38 37.40 -0.46
C GLN A 95 10.65 37.32 0.89
N MET A 96 9.32 37.29 0.90
CA MET A 96 8.67 36.57 1.99
C MET A 96 8.83 35.07 1.68
N GLU A 97 9.90 34.46 2.19
CA GLU A 97 10.03 32.99 2.17
C GLU A 97 8.73 32.42 2.74
N ALA A 98 8.02 31.61 1.96
CA ALA A 98 6.85 30.90 2.44
C ALA A 98 7.24 30.15 3.73
N PRO A 99 6.38 30.15 4.76
CA PRO A 99 6.69 29.50 6.02
C PRO A 99 7.01 28.03 5.77
N LYS A 100 8.26 27.63 6.04
CA LYS A 100 8.70 26.24 5.88
C LYS A 100 7.86 25.33 6.77
N LEU A 101 7.28 24.28 6.18
CA LEU A 101 6.54 23.26 6.90
C LEU A 101 7.44 22.64 7.98
N LYS A 102 7.07 22.79 9.25
CA LYS A 102 7.77 22.15 10.35
C LYS A 102 7.12 20.80 10.66
N PRO A 103 7.91 19.74 10.90
CA PRO A 103 7.36 18.47 11.37
C PRO A 103 6.54 18.65 12.64
N ALA A 104 5.32 18.10 12.67
CA ALA A 104 4.46 18.15 13.84
C ALA A 104 4.98 17.22 14.95
N LEU A 105 4.54 17.44 16.19
CA LEU A 105 4.75 16.46 17.25
C LEU A 105 3.97 15.18 16.92
N PHE A 106 4.51 14.03 17.32
CA PHE A 106 3.81 12.75 17.18
C PHE A 106 2.70 12.68 18.22
N ASP A 107 1.47 12.92 17.78
CA ASP A 107 0.28 12.86 18.62
C ASP A 107 -0.26 11.42 18.65
N ALA A 108 0.11 10.67 19.68
CA ALA A 108 -0.33 9.29 19.83
C ALA A 108 -1.84 9.19 20.06
N GLN A 109 -2.43 10.11 20.81
CA GLN A 109 -3.85 10.05 21.16
C GLN A 109 -4.72 10.27 19.93
N ALA A 110 -4.46 11.36 19.18
CA ALA A 110 -5.18 11.63 17.93
C ALA A 110 -5.05 10.46 16.94
N LEU A 111 -3.84 9.88 16.86
CA LEU A 111 -3.58 8.73 16.01
C LEU A 111 -4.43 7.51 16.40
N LEU A 112 -4.49 7.19 17.69
CA LEU A 112 -5.23 6.03 18.21
C LEU A 112 -6.75 6.20 18.14
N GLU A 113 -7.26 7.44 18.27
CA GLU A 113 -8.70 7.73 18.14
C GLU A 113 -9.23 7.50 16.72
N GLU A 114 -8.42 7.84 15.71
CA GLU A 114 -8.79 7.69 14.30
C GLU A 114 -8.57 6.26 13.78
N ALA A 115 -7.47 5.62 14.18
CA ALA A 115 -7.02 4.36 13.61
C ALA A 115 -7.96 3.17 13.94
N THR A 116 -8.18 2.28 12.97
CA THR A 116 -8.67 0.91 13.26
C THR A 116 -7.52 -0.06 13.58
N GLY A 117 -6.31 0.31 13.16
CA GLY A 117 -5.05 -0.38 13.39
C GLY A 117 -3.89 0.44 12.84
N ILE A 118 -2.66 0.04 13.15
CA ILE A 118 -1.45 0.79 12.77
C ILE A 118 -0.51 -0.08 11.95
N GLY A 119 -0.01 0.46 10.84
CA GLY A 119 1.10 -0.11 10.08
C GLY A 119 2.40 0.66 10.34
N LEU A 120 3.35 0.04 11.02
CA LEU A 120 4.69 0.58 11.27
C LEU A 120 5.68 0.08 10.22
N LEU A 121 6.08 0.96 9.31
CA LEU A 121 6.83 0.61 8.10
C LEU A 121 8.22 1.26 8.11
N GLY A 122 9.27 0.46 8.30
CA GLY A 122 10.65 0.99 8.40
C GLY A 122 11.74 -0.06 8.31
N ASN A 123 12.89 0.30 7.73
CA ASN A 123 14.06 -0.59 7.69
C ASN A 123 14.55 -1.00 9.10
N SER A 124 15.43 -1.99 9.19
CA SER A 124 16.08 -2.33 10.46
C SER A 124 16.76 -1.10 11.09
N GLY A 125 16.68 -0.97 12.42
CA GLY A 125 17.19 0.19 13.17
C GLY A 125 16.37 1.48 13.05
N SER A 126 15.17 1.44 12.47
CA SER A 126 14.32 2.64 12.32
C SER A 126 13.48 3.01 13.54
N GLY A 127 13.54 2.23 14.62
CA GLY A 127 12.76 2.50 15.83
C GLY A 127 11.36 1.87 15.87
N LYS A 128 10.94 1.08 14.87
CA LYS A 128 9.60 0.45 14.80
C LYS A 128 9.15 -0.18 16.13
N SER A 129 9.93 -1.09 16.68
CA SER A 129 9.58 -1.80 17.92
C SER A 129 9.49 -0.83 19.11
N CYS A 130 10.30 0.23 19.13
CA CYS A 130 10.18 1.29 20.15
C CYS A 130 8.89 2.11 19.98
N VAL A 131 8.47 2.41 18.75
CA VAL A 131 7.20 3.10 18.49
C VAL A 131 6.01 2.19 18.78
N ALA A 132 6.10 0.89 18.49
CA ALA A 132 5.07 -0.08 18.86
C ALA A 132 4.87 -0.12 20.38
N LYS A 133 5.96 -0.16 21.16
CA LYS A 133 5.92 -0.05 22.62
C LYS A 133 5.34 1.30 23.05
N TYR A 134 5.80 2.40 22.48
CA TYR A 134 5.31 3.74 22.80
C TYR A 134 3.79 3.84 22.62
N LEU A 135 3.26 3.35 21.49
CA LEU A 135 1.82 3.32 21.21
C LEU A 135 1.06 2.37 22.14
N ALA A 136 1.61 1.18 22.41
CA ALA A 136 0.98 0.21 23.30
C ALA A 136 0.87 0.73 24.74
N GLY A 137 1.83 1.55 25.19
CA GLY A 137 1.81 2.19 26.50
C GLY A 137 0.69 3.21 26.70
N GLU A 138 0.01 3.65 25.63
CA GLU A 138 -1.17 4.51 25.73
C GLU A 138 -2.45 3.70 26.03
N PHE A 139 -2.41 2.37 25.95
CA PHE A 139 -3.54 1.48 26.26
C PHE A 139 -3.47 0.93 27.69
N GLY A 140 -3.72 1.78 28.70
CA GLY A 140 -3.60 1.40 30.12
C GLY A 140 -4.47 0.23 30.59
N ASP A 141 -5.61 0.01 29.93
CA ASP A 141 -6.60 -1.01 30.34
C ASP A 141 -6.61 -2.25 29.43
N ALA A 142 -5.65 -2.38 28.52
CA ALA A 142 -5.62 -3.48 27.55
C ALA A 142 -4.67 -4.60 27.94
N GLN A 143 -5.00 -5.81 27.49
CA GLN A 143 -4.05 -6.92 27.42
C GLN A 143 -3.14 -6.69 26.22
N ILE A 144 -1.85 -6.91 26.36
CA ILE A 144 -0.88 -6.72 25.27
C ILE A 144 -0.24 -8.08 24.96
N ILE A 145 -0.44 -8.53 23.72
CA ILE A 145 0.16 -9.76 23.21
C ILE A 145 1.07 -9.41 22.03
N VAL A 146 2.30 -9.91 22.10
CA VAL A 146 3.32 -9.72 21.07
C VAL A 146 3.52 -11.03 20.30
N LEU A 147 3.39 -10.95 18.98
CA LEU A 147 3.71 -12.00 18.03
C LEU A 147 5.03 -11.61 17.36
N ASP A 148 6.15 -12.11 17.88
CA ASP A 148 7.49 -11.74 17.41
C ASP A 148 8.34 -13.01 17.21
N PRO A 149 8.42 -13.54 15.98
CA PRO A 149 9.17 -14.75 15.70
C PRO A 149 10.69 -14.58 15.77
N HIS A 150 11.17 -13.36 15.99
CA HIS A 150 12.58 -13.00 16.02
C HIS A 150 13.02 -12.41 17.35
N ASP A 151 12.13 -12.36 18.34
CA ASP A 151 12.50 -11.95 19.70
C ASP A 151 13.46 -12.96 20.32
N ASP A 152 14.58 -12.44 20.83
CA ASP A 152 15.56 -13.21 21.58
C ASP A 152 15.14 -13.20 23.06
N PRO A 153 14.89 -14.37 23.70
CA PRO A 153 14.52 -14.42 25.12
C PRO A 153 15.59 -13.87 26.06
N ASP A 154 16.86 -13.80 25.62
CA ASP A 154 17.95 -13.23 26.40
C ASP A 154 17.96 -11.68 26.30
N GLU A 155 17.19 -11.09 25.38
CA GLU A 155 17.01 -9.64 25.26
C GLU A 155 15.72 -9.18 25.97
N THR A 156 15.79 -8.07 26.71
CA THR A 156 14.63 -7.49 27.42
C THR A 156 13.74 -6.63 26.51
N ASN A 157 13.60 -7.01 25.24
CA ASN A 157 12.86 -6.22 24.26
C ASN A 157 11.42 -6.03 24.70
N TRP A 158 10.72 -7.09 25.07
CA TRP A 158 9.30 -7.03 25.41
C TRP A 158 9.05 -7.36 26.89
N GLU A 159 9.96 -6.88 27.75
CA GLU A 159 9.86 -7.08 29.20
C GLU A 159 8.47 -6.69 29.74
N GLY A 160 7.90 -7.57 30.57
CA GLY A 160 6.57 -7.38 31.15
C GLY A 160 5.39 -7.73 30.24
N LEU A 161 5.62 -8.22 29.02
CA LEU A 161 4.56 -8.60 28.08
C LEU A 161 4.50 -10.11 27.82
N HIS A 162 3.34 -10.57 27.34
CA HIS A 162 3.20 -11.93 26.82
C HIS A 162 3.66 -11.99 25.36
N VAL A 163 4.76 -12.72 25.11
CA VAL A 163 5.42 -12.78 23.80
C VAL A 163 5.42 -14.22 23.28
N LEU A 164 4.83 -14.41 22.11
CA LEU A 164 4.88 -15.66 21.34
C LEU A 164 5.98 -15.56 20.28
N ARG A 165 6.92 -16.50 20.35
CA ARG A 165 8.13 -16.56 19.51
C ARG A 165 8.12 -17.72 18.52
N ASP A 166 7.47 -18.81 18.89
CA ASP A 166 7.35 -19.97 18.02
C ASP A 166 6.32 -19.70 16.91
N TYR A 167 6.69 -20.00 15.66
CA TYR A 167 5.83 -19.74 14.51
C TYR A 167 4.49 -20.49 14.57
N ASP A 168 4.48 -21.71 15.09
CA ASP A 168 3.27 -22.52 15.17
C ASP A 168 2.34 -22.00 16.28
N LEU A 169 2.90 -21.60 17.42
CA LEU A 169 2.14 -20.91 18.48
C LEU A 169 1.60 -19.55 18.02
N ILE A 170 2.36 -18.79 17.23
CA ILE A 170 1.89 -17.53 16.65
C ILE A 170 0.68 -17.78 15.74
N ILE A 171 0.72 -18.82 14.90
CA ILE A 171 -0.40 -19.17 14.03
C ILE A 171 -1.62 -19.60 14.83
N GLU A 172 -1.44 -20.48 15.81
CA GLU A 172 -2.51 -20.91 16.72
C GLU A 172 -3.14 -19.69 17.42
N GLN A 173 -2.33 -18.73 17.88
CA GLN A 173 -2.86 -17.51 18.49
C GLN A 173 -3.61 -16.62 17.50
N MET A 174 -3.17 -16.54 16.23
CA MET A 174 -3.92 -15.84 15.17
C MET A 174 -5.29 -16.48 14.95
N GLU A 175 -5.39 -17.81 14.98
CA GLU A 175 -6.66 -18.53 14.87
C GLU A 175 -7.56 -18.27 16.07
N ILE A 176 -6.99 -18.24 17.29
CA ILE A 176 -7.72 -17.84 18.50
C ILE A 176 -8.28 -16.42 18.34
N PHE A 177 -7.51 -15.46 17.86
CA PHE A 177 -8.01 -14.10 17.64
C PHE A 177 -9.15 -14.05 16.63
N LEU A 178 -9.04 -14.79 15.52
CA LEU A 178 -10.11 -14.90 14.53
C LEU A 178 -11.40 -15.50 15.15
N GLU A 179 -11.24 -16.50 16.01
CA GLU A 179 -12.37 -17.11 16.71
C GLU A 179 -12.99 -16.18 17.76
N LEU A 180 -12.19 -15.35 18.43
CA LEU A 180 -12.69 -14.29 19.31
C LEU A 180 -13.52 -13.25 18.53
N LEU A 181 -13.12 -12.91 17.28
CA LEU A 181 -13.94 -12.06 16.41
C LEU A 181 -15.27 -12.73 16.06
N ASN A 182 -15.28 -14.03 15.74
CA ASN A 182 -16.50 -14.80 15.46
C ASN A 182 -17.46 -14.79 16.66
N LYS A 183 -16.91 -14.96 17.87
CA LYS A 183 -17.65 -14.91 19.14
C LYS A 183 -18.03 -13.50 19.58
N ARG A 184 -17.60 -12.46 18.84
CA ARG A 184 -17.83 -11.04 19.16
C ARG A 184 -17.28 -10.64 20.54
N ASP A 185 -16.21 -11.30 20.98
CA ASP A 185 -15.57 -11.05 22.27
C ASP A 185 -15.08 -9.60 22.37
N LYS A 186 -15.42 -8.93 23.47
CA LYS A 186 -15.13 -7.50 23.71
C LYS A 186 -13.93 -7.26 24.63
N THR A 187 -13.18 -8.30 24.97
CA THR A 187 -12.00 -8.20 25.84
C THR A 187 -10.96 -7.27 25.19
N PRO A 188 -10.51 -6.18 25.83
CA PRO A 188 -9.55 -5.27 25.23
C PRO A 188 -8.19 -5.92 25.01
N VAL A 189 -7.73 -6.00 23.76
CA VAL A 189 -6.41 -6.57 23.42
C VAL A 189 -5.69 -5.71 22.38
N VAL A 190 -4.47 -5.30 22.70
CA VAL A 190 -3.50 -4.78 21.74
C VAL A 190 -2.68 -5.94 21.20
N ILE A 191 -2.66 -6.09 19.89
CA ILE A 191 -1.95 -7.17 19.19
C ILE A 191 -0.80 -6.56 18.42
N ILE A 192 0.43 -6.80 18.88
CA ILE A 192 1.63 -6.35 18.18
C ILE A 192 2.16 -7.52 17.35
N SER A 193 2.19 -7.38 16.03
CA SER A 193 2.83 -8.37 15.16
C SER A 193 4.14 -7.81 14.62
N GLU A 194 5.24 -8.23 15.25
CA GLU A 194 6.60 -7.99 14.75
C GLU A 194 6.86 -8.91 13.53
N GLU A 195 7.58 -8.37 12.56
CA GLU A 195 7.93 -9.02 11.29
C GLU A 195 6.78 -9.85 10.69
N PHE A 196 5.59 -9.25 10.61
CA PHE A 196 4.41 -9.91 10.03
C PHE A 196 4.69 -10.55 8.65
N PRO A 197 5.49 -9.94 7.75
CA PRO A 197 5.89 -10.60 6.50
C PRO A 197 6.58 -11.96 6.68
N ALA A 198 7.37 -12.17 7.75
CA ALA A 198 8.01 -13.46 8.04
C ALA A 198 6.98 -14.51 8.50
N VAL A 199 6.07 -14.14 9.41
CA VAL A 199 4.95 -15.00 9.84
C VAL A 199 4.09 -15.43 8.65
N ARG A 200 3.75 -14.47 7.79
CA ARG A 200 3.03 -14.72 6.54
C ARG A 200 3.80 -15.67 5.61
N ALA A 201 5.11 -15.43 5.42
CA ALA A 201 5.94 -16.29 4.58
C ALA A 201 5.99 -17.73 5.12
N TYR A 202 6.00 -17.90 6.44
CA TYR A 202 5.91 -19.20 7.10
C TYR A 202 4.56 -19.89 6.82
N CYS A 203 3.43 -19.19 6.99
CA CYS A 203 2.09 -19.72 6.65
C CYS A 203 2.03 -20.21 5.20
N LYS A 204 2.56 -19.42 4.25
CA LYS A 204 2.60 -19.80 2.84
C LYS A 204 3.40 -21.08 2.58
N ARG A 205 4.51 -21.30 3.28
CA ARG A 205 5.29 -22.55 3.16
C ARG A 205 4.49 -23.76 3.67
N LYS A 206 3.71 -23.58 4.74
CA LYS A 206 2.79 -24.59 5.27
C LYS A 206 1.45 -24.68 4.51
N ARG A 207 1.25 -23.89 3.45
CA ARG A 207 -0.01 -23.78 2.68
C ARG A 207 -1.21 -23.38 3.55
N LEU A 208 -0.96 -22.62 4.60
CA LEU A 208 -1.98 -22.04 5.48
C LEU A 208 -2.37 -20.65 4.98
N GLN A 209 -3.64 -20.30 5.15
CA GLN A 209 -4.17 -18.97 4.83
C GLN A 209 -4.34 -18.08 6.07
N THR A 210 -4.03 -18.61 7.27
CA THR A 210 -4.27 -17.96 8.56
C THR A 210 -3.76 -16.52 8.61
N ALA A 211 -2.51 -16.26 8.21
CA ALA A 211 -1.98 -14.89 8.23
C ALA A 211 -2.71 -13.94 7.26
N ASP A 212 -3.06 -14.41 6.05
CA ASP A 212 -3.78 -13.60 5.06
C ASP A 212 -5.21 -13.30 5.56
N GLU A 213 -5.91 -14.29 6.13
CA GLU A 213 -7.22 -14.07 6.77
C GLU A 213 -7.12 -13.15 7.99
N PHE A 214 -6.11 -13.36 8.83
CA PHE A 214 -5.87 -12.60 10.05
C PHE A 214 -5.76 -11.10 9.76
N ILE A 215 -4.86 -10.68 8.87
CA ILE A 215 -4.70 -9.23 8.57
C ILE A 215 -5.97 -8.60 7.99
N LEU A 216 -6.71 -9.35 7.15
CA LEU A 216 -7.94 -8.85 6.53
C LEU A 216 -9.06 -8.68 7.56
N ARG A 217 -9.28 -9.68 8.41
CA ARG A 217 -10.37 -9.65 9.40
C ARG A 217 -10.04 -8.75 10.58
N ILE A 218 -8.84 -8.83 11.11
CA ILE A 218 -8.41 -7.94 12.19
C ILE A 218 -8.35 -6.48 11.69
N GLY A 219 -7.85 -6.21 10.48
CA GLY A 219 -7.84 -4.84 9.95
C GLY A 219 -9.22 -4.20 9.74
N SER A 220 -10.27 -5.01 9.56
CA SER A 220 -11.63 -4.53 9.23
C SER A 220 -12.65 -4.66 10.37
N GLU A 221 -12.50 -5.65 11.24
CA GLU A 221 -13.48 -5.99 12.28
C GLU A 221 -12.99 -5.68 13.70
N ALA A 222 -11.67 -5.68 13.95
CA ALA A 222 -11.08 -5.66 15.29
C ALA A 222 -11.56 -4.50 16.18
N ARG A 223 -11.64 -3.29 15.62
CA ARG A 223 -12.09 -2.08 16.35
C ARG A 223 -13.48 -2.26 16.95
N LYS A 224 -14.38 -2.98 16.27
CA LYS A 224 -15.73 -3.26 16.77
C LYS A 224 -15.70 -4.14 18.02
N PHE A 225 -14.63 -4.89 18.24
CA PHE A 225 -14.50 -5.91 19.28
C PHE A 225 -13.34 -5.63 20.26
N ASN A 226 -12.96 -4.35 20.40
CA ASN A 226 -11.89 -3.88 21.29
C ASN A 226 -10.54 -4.58 21.05
N LYS A 227 -10.27 -4.98 19.82
CA LYS A 227 -8.97 -5.48 19.40
C LYS A 227 -8.26 -4.37 18.63
N PHE A 228 -6.99 -4.13 18.91
CA PHE A 228 -6.22 -3.07 18.26
C PHE A 228 -4.90 -3.64 17.70
N PRO A 229 -4.79 -3.81 16.37
CA PRO A 229 -3.60 -4.37 15.76
C PRO A 229 -2.52 -3.33 15.45
N ILE A 230 -1.27 -3.68 15.72
CA ILE A 230 -0.07 -2.96 15.32
C ILE A 230 0.79 -3.91 14.49
N PHE A 231 0.91 -3.67 13.18
CA PHE A 231 1.71 -4.47 12.26
C PHE A 231 3.05 -3.80 11.96
N CYS A 232 4.15 -4.49 12.24
CA CYS A 232 5.50 -4.03 11.91
C CYS A 232 6.00 -4.70 10.64
N SER A 233 6.59 -3.91 9.73
CA SER A 233 7.17 -4.42 8.48
C SER A 233 8.41 -3.64 8.07
N GLN A 234 9.40 -4.36 7.53
CA GLN A 234 10.58 -3.77 6.89
C GLN A 234 10.32 -3.25 5.48
N SER A 235 9.13 -3.50 4.93
CA SER A 235 8.74 -3.13 3.58
C SER A 235 7.48 -2.28 3.60
N GLY A 236 7.48 -1.19 2.84
CA GLY A 236 6.30 -0.36 2.60
C GLY A 236 5.42 -0.87 1.46
N ASN A 237 5.66 -2.08 0.96
CA ASN A 237 4.92 -2.66 -0.17
C ASN A 237 3.72 -3.48 0.34
N VAL A 238 2.52 -3.19 -0.17
CA VAL A 238 1.26 -3.94 0.07
C VAL A 238 1.44 -5.45 -0.09
N LYS A 239 2.28 -5.85 -1.06
CA LYS A 239 2.57 -7.26 -1.35
C LYS A 239 3.28 -7.98 -0.21
N ALA A 240 4.15 -7.28 0.52
CA ALA A 240 4.86 -7.87 1.65
C ALA A 240 3.89 -8.21 2.79
N LEU A 241 2.87 -7.36 2.99
CA LEU A 241 1.79 -7.57 3.97
C LEU A 241 0.70 -8.53 3.49
N GLY A 242 0.71 -8.92 2.21
CA GLY A 242 -0.27 -9.84 1.64
C GLY A 242 -1.55 -9.25 1.14
N LEU A 243 -1.54 -7.95 0.90
CA LEU A 243 -2.65 -7.20 0.36
C LEU A 243 -2.45 -7.01 -1.15
N GLU A 244 -2.04 -8.08 -1.85
CA GLU A 244 -1.87 -8.04 -3.30
C GLU A 244 -3.21 -7.73 -3.98
N ASN A 245 -3.25 -6.64 -4.76
CA ASN A 245 -4.47 -6.10 -5.40
C ASN A 245 -5.51 -5.52 -4.42
N MET A 246 -5.14 -5.36 -3.14
CA MET A 246 -5.96 -4.73 -2.10
C MET A 246 -5.24 -3.49 -1.58
N GLY A 247 -4.76 -2.63 -2.49
CA GLY A 247 -4.02 -1.42 -2.13
C GLY A 247 -4.84 -0.51 -1.21
N ASP A 248 -6.11 -0.32 -1.56
CA ASP A 248 -7.08 0.48 -0.82
C ASP A 248 -7.35 -0.08 0.59
N PHE A 249 -7.12 -1.38 0.83
CA PHE A 249 -7.27 -1.95 2.17
C PHE A 249 -6.24 -1.39 3.16
N LEU A 250 -5.10 -0.91 2.69
CA LEU A 250 -4.14 -0.22 3.57
C LEU A 250 -4.69 1.07 4.15
N GLU A 251 -5.70 1.69 3.54
CA GLU A 251 -6.33 2.91 4.03
C GLU A 251 -7.10 2.67 5.34
N ASN A 252 -7.41 1.41 5.68
CA ASN A 252 -7.95 1.07 6.99
C ASN A 252 -6.92 1.29 8.10
N PHE A 253 -5.63 1.19 7.80
CA PHE A 253 -4.58 1.38 8.78
C PHE A 253 -4.07 2.82 8.77
N MET A 254 -3.79 3.33 9.96
CA MET A 254 -2.91 4.48 10.07
C MET A 254 -1.48 4.05 9.76
N LEU A 255 -0.86 4.63 8.72
CA LEU A 255 0.46 4.22 8.27
C LEU A 255 1.53 5.17 8.81
N VAL A 256 2.42 4.63 9.65
CA VAL A 256 3.61 5.35 10.12
C VAL A 256 4.83 4.82 9.37
N ARG A 257 5.43 5.66 8.55
CA ARG A 257 6.59 5.32 7.72
C ARG A 257 7.84 5.94 8.32
N PHE A 258 8.93 5.16 8.32
CA PHE A 258 10.20 5.58 8.88
C PHE A 258 11.33 5.59 7.83
N ASN A 259 12.28 6.50 8.02
CA ASN A 259 13.57 6.59 7.34
C ASN A 259 13.49 6.42 5.81
N ARG A 260 14.10 5.36 5.27
CA ARG A 260 14.17 5.14 3.82
C ARG A 260 12.78 4.97 3.21
N ILE A 261 11.84 4.37 3.94
CA ILE A 261 10.48 4.14 3.45
C ILE A 261 9.70 5.45 3.41
N ALA A 262 9.78 6.26 4.48
CA ALA A 262 9.21 7.62 4.48
C ALA A 262 9.74 8.46 3.33
N THR A 263 11.07 8.50 3.15
CA THR A 263 11.72 9.27 2.08
C THR A 263 11.29 8.78 0.69
N LYS A 264 11.20 7.46 0.50
CA LYS A 264 10.78 6.88 -0.78
C LYS A 264 9.33 7.22 -1.10
N TYR A 265 8.45 7.18 -0.10
CA TYR A 265 7.05 7.51 -0.25
C TYR A 265 6.86 9.01 -0.54
N ALA A 266 7.52 9.88 0.24
CA ALA A 266 7.44 11.34 0.07
C ALA A 266 7.88 11.83 -1.32
N LYS A 267 8.79 11.12 -2.00
CA LYS A 267 9.17 11.42 -3.40
C LYS A 267 8.02 11.27 -4.40
N ASN A 268 7.01 10.48 -4.06
CA ASN A 268 5.81 10.29 -4.88
C ASN A 268 4.71 11.30 -4.52
N LEU A 269 4.85 12.03 -3.42
CA LEU A 269 3.96 13.14 -3.08
C LEU A 269 4.33 14.36 -3.93
N SER A 270 3.32 15.13 -4.32
CA SER A 270 3.50 16.41 -5.02
C SER A 270 4.08 17.49 -4.12
N ASP A 271 3.95 17.32 -2.80
CA ASP A 271 4.35 18.29 -1.79
C ASP A 271 5.88 18.27 -1.56
N ARG A 272 6.54 19.38 -1.93
CA ARG A 272 7.98 19.58 -1.74
C ARG A 272 8.34 19.94 -0.31
N ASP A 273 7.45 20.58 0.42
CA ASP A 273 7.67 21.01 1.78
C ASP A 273 7.74 19.79 2.71
N VAL A 274 6.94 18.76 2.45
CA VAL A 274 7.05 17.45 3.14
C VAL A 274 8.42 16.81 2.92
N GLN A 275 8.92 16.82 1.68
CA GLN A 275 10.24 16.25 1.37
C GLN A 275 11.36 17.01 2.08
N GLN A 276 11.27 18.34 2.11
CA GLN A 276 12.22 19.20 2.82
C GLN A 276 12.16 18.96 4.33
N ALA A 277 10.96 18.97 4.94
CA ALA A 277 10.76 18.75 6.37
C ALA A 277 11.28 17.37 6.83
N LEU A 278 11.18 16.33 5.99
CA LEU A 278 11.79 15.03 6.27
C LEU A 278 13.31 15.05 6.12
N SER A 279 13.86 15.85 5.21
CA SER A 279 15.31 15.90 4.97
C SER A 279 16.10 16.49 6.14
N GLU A 280 15.45 17.35 6.92
CA GLU A 280 16.01 18.02 8.09
C GLU A 280 16.01 17.13 9.36
N GLN A 281 15.35 15.96 9.30
CA GLN A 281 15.25 15.03 10.43
C GLN A 281 16.29 13.91 10.35
N GLY A 282 16.85 13.54 11.51
CA GLY A 282 17.64 12.33 11.66
C GLY A 282 16.80 11.07 11.49
N TYR A 283 15.80 10.89 12.37
CA TYR A 283 14.81 9.81 12.27
C TYR A 283 13.56 10.29 11.54
N LYS A 284 13.60 10.16 10.21
CA LYS A 284 12.55 10.66 9.33
C LYS A 284 11.27 9.88 9.59
N THR A 285 10.20 10.59 9.99
CA THR A 285 8.92 9.97 10.29
C THR A 285 7.81 10.67 9.53
N LEU A 286 6.96 9.87 8.89
CA LEU A 286 5.80 10.33 8.14
C LEU A 286 4.58 9.56 8.65
N VAL A 287 3.58 10.27 9.16
CA VAL A 287 2.28 9.70 9.57
C VAL A 287 1.31 10.00 8.44
N ASN A 288 0.84 8.96 7.75
CA ASN A 288 0.20 9.06 6.44
C ASN A 288 1.07 9.89 5.48
N ASP A 289 0.65 11.13 5.21
CA ASP A 289 1.29 12.05 4.27
C ASP A 289 1.91 13.27 4.97
N SER A 290 1.86 13.33 6.31
CA SER A 290 2.33 14.46 7.11
C SER A 290 3.63 14.14 7.85
N PRO A 291 4.64 15.03 7.80
CA PRO A 291 5.89 14.83 8.52
C PRO A 291 5.67 15.00 10.03
N ALA A 292 6.20 14.06 10.81
CA ALA A 292 6.10 14.07 12.27
C ALA A 292 7.49 13.87 12.90
N ILE A 293 7.67 14.33 14.13
CA ILE A 293 8.88 14.09 14.92
C ILE A 293 8.80 12.68 15.50
N HIS A 294 9.78 11.81 15.22
CA HIS A 294 9.78 10.44 15.75
C HIS A 294 9.61 10.41 17.29
N PRO A 295 8.64 9.67 17.87
CA PRO A 295 8.30 9.83 19.28
C PRO A 295 9.43 9.39 20.22
N THR A 296 10.17 8.34 19.88
CA THR A 296 11.27 7.82 20.70
C THR A 296 12.68 8.22 20.24
N HIS A 297 12.84 8.73 19.03
CA HIS A 297 14.16 8.97 18.42
C HIS A 297 14.28 10.35 17.76
N GLY A 298 13.25 11.19 17.86
CA GLY A 298 13.18 12.47 17.15
C GLY A 298 14.20 13.51 17.59
N ARG A 299 14.82 13.33 18.77
CA ARG A 299 15.90 14.19 19.26
C ARG A 299 17.28 13.83 18.67
N TYR A 300 17.42 12.69 17.99
CA TYR A 300 18.69 12.32 17.35
C TYR A 300 18.82 12.99 15.98
N GLN A 301 19.95 13.64 15.76
CA GLN A 301 20.27 14.29 14.48
C GLN A 301 20.64 13.28 13.37
N GLN A 302 21.06 12.07 13.74
CA GLN A 302 21.50 11.03 12.81
C GLN A 302 21.05 9.64 13.31
N VAL A 303 20.65 8.78 12.38
CA VAL A 303 20.34 7.37 12.64
C VAL A 303 21.63 6.62 12.93
N ARG A 304 21.71 5.96 14.10
CA ARG A 304 22.78 5.02 14.43
C ARG A 304 22.18 3.75 15.02
N LYS A 305 22.74 2.60 14.64
CA LYS A 305 22.33 1.30 15.19
C LYS A 305 22.58 1.29 16.71
N GLY A 306 21.60 0.82 17.48
CA GLY A 306 21.71 0.72 18.94
C GLY A 306 21.48 2.01 19.71
N GLN A 307 21.00 3.10 19.07
CA GLN A 307 20.58 4.29 19.82
C GLN A 307 19.38 3.96 20.72
N PRO A 308 19.48 4.24 22.03
CA PRO A 308 18.40 3.94 22.96
C PRO A 308 17.18 4.82 22.67
N PRO A 309 15.95 4.34 22.90
CA PRO A 309 14.76 5.17 22.80
C PRO A 309 14.75 6.23 23.92
N ILE A 310 14.20 7.40 23.63
CA ILE A 310 14.01 8.51 24.57
C ILE A 310 12.54 8.56 24.96
N GLY A 311 12.26 8.67 26.27
CA GLY A 311 10.90 8.86 26.77
C GLY A 311 9.98 7.64 26.67
N LEU A 312 10.54 6.45 26.41
CA LEU A 312 9.77 5.21 26.45
C LEU A 312 9.47 4.84 27.91
N ARG A 313 8.18 4.67 28.24
CA ARG A 313 7.73 4.25 29.57
C ARG A 313 7.75 2.72 29.66
N PRO A 314 7.95 2.15 30.86
CA PRO A 314 7.72 0.72 31.08
C PRO A 314 6.31 0.35 30.66
N LEU A 315 6.17 -0.79 29.98
CA LEU A 315 4.86 -1.28 29.57
C LEU A 315 4.17 -1.98 30.72
N GLN A 316 2.86 -1.77 30.82
CA GLN A 316 1.99 -2.44 31.77
C GLN A 316 0.88 -3.10 30.97
N SER A 317 0.93 -4.43 30.86
CA SER A 317 -0.17 -5.21 30.31
C SER A 317 -1.12 -5.59 31.44
N GLN A 318 -2.42 -5.52 31.20
CA GLN A 318 -3.37 -6.22 32.05
C GLN A 318 -3.13 -7.74 32.00
N PRO A 319 -3.50 -8.50 33.05
CA PRO A 319 -3.41 -9.96 33.04
C PRO A 319 -4.11 -10.55 31.81
N ILE A 320 -3.49 -11.52 31.15
CA ILE A 320 -4.09 -12.15 29.98
C ILE A 320 -5.25 -13.04 30.42
N THR A 321 -6.46 -12.73 29.92
CA THR A 321 -7.69 -13.48 30.23
C THR A 321 -8.31 -14.15 28.99
N ILE A 322 -7.78 -13.88 27.81
CA ILE A 322 -8.17 -14.59 26.59
C ILE A 322 -7.44 -15.94 26.50
N PRO A 323 -7.94 -16.91 25.71
CA PRO A 323 -7.21 -18.14 25.44
C PRO A 323 -5.83 -17.85 24.83
N LEU A 324 -4.82 -18.60 25.27
CA LEU A 324 -3.45 -18.53 24.79
C LEU A 324 -3.06 -19.81 24.06
N ALA A 325 -2.33 -19.67 22.96
CA ALA A 325 -1.76 -20.78 22.23
C ALA A 325 -0.88 -21.67 23.12
N GLY A 326 -0.94 -22.98 22.91
CA GLY A 326 -0.17 -23.96 23.68
C GLY A 326 -0.66 -24.19 25.12
N GLN A 327 -1.64 -23.42 25.61
CA GLN A 327 -2.33 -23.75 26.85
C GLN A 327 -3.50 -24.67 26.52
N SER A 328 -3.33 -25.97 26.82
CA SER A 328 -4.45 -26.90 26.66
C SER A 328 -5.62 -26.45 27.55
N PRO A 329 -6.87 -26.49 27.08
CA PRO A 329 -8.04 -26.14 27.91
C PRO A 329 -8.20 -27.01 29.17
N ARG A 330 -7.35 -28.04 29.34
CA ARG A 330 -7.41 -29.00 30.44
C ARG A 330 -6.81 -28.47 31.75
N ASP A 331 -5.95 -27.46 31.71
CA ASP A 331 -5.28 -26.97 32.93
C ASP A 331 -6.08 -25.90 33.70
N SER A 332 -7.18 -25.39 33.12
CA SER A 332 -8.02 -24.35 33.73
C SER A 332 -9.41 -24.82 34.21
N MET A 333 -9.76 -26.09 34.00
CA MET A 333 -10.92 -26.71 34.65
C MET A 333 -10.43 -27.73 35.68
N GLY A 334 -10.40 -27.32 36.94
CA GLY A 334 -10.09 -28.20 38.07
C GLY A 334 -10.91 -29.50 38.01
N ASN A 335 -10.17 -30.61 38.18
CA ASN A 335 -10.60 -31.93 38.64
C ASN A 335 -12.11 -32.14 38.81
N ASN A 336 -12.73 -32.88 37.87
CA ASN A 336 -13.75 -33.91 38.14
C ASN A 336 -14.28 -34.54 36.84
N PHE A 337 -13.40 -35.18 36.05
CA PHE A 337 -13.87 -36.13 35.04
C PHE A 337 -13.00 -37.38 35.08
N GLU A 338 -13.48 -38.37 35.84
CA GLU A 338 -12.94 -39.73 35.80
C GLU A 338 -13.16 -40.35 34.42
N GLY A 339 -12.05 -40.76 33.79
CA GLY A 339 -11.93 -42.03 33.11
C GLY A 339 -12.76 -42.28 31.85
N VAL A 340 -12.22 -41.89 30.69
CA VAL A 340 -12.27 -42.75 29.50
C VAL A 340 -10.90 -42.71 28.80
N THR A 341 -10.06 -43.69 29.10
CA THR A 341 -8.85 -43.97 28.33
C THR A 341 -9.24 -44.74 27.07
N VAL A 342 -9.13 -44.10 25.90
CA VAL A 342 -9.13 -44.81 24.63
C VAL A 342 -7.68 -45.06 24.24
N ASP A 343 -7.29 -46.33 24.30
CA ASP A 343 -5.98 -46.83 23.91
C ASP A 343 -5.86 -46.81 22.38
N VAL A 344 -4.99 -45.96 21.83
CA VAL A 344 -4.70 -45.91 20.38
C VAL A 344 -3.24 -46.24 20.16
N LYS A 345 -2.92 -47.54 20.22
CA LYS A 345 -1.79 -48.12 19.49
C LYS A 345 -2.26 -48.46 18.08
N ALA A 346 -1.98 -47.58 17.12
CA ALA A 346 -2.08 -47.91 15.71
C ALA A 346 -0.78 -47.54 14.98
N THR A 347 -0.05 -48.60 14.67
CA THR A 347 1.08 -48.68 13.74
C THR A 347 0.78 -47.95 12.44
N ILE A 348 1.67 -47.04 12.01
CA ILE A 348 1.56 -46.36 10.71
C ILE A 348 2.01 -47.34 9.61
N PRO A 349 1.13 -47.79 8.69
CA PRO A 349 1.56 -48.51 7.51
C PRO A 349 2.01 -47.51 6.45
N ASN A 350 3.12 -47.84 5.81
CA ASN A 350 3.70 -47.16 4.66
C ASN A 350 2.69 -47.20 3.49
N SER A 351 1.87 -46.15 3.30
CA SER A 351 0.86 -46.10 2.23
C SER A 351 1.34 -45.25 1.05
N GLN A 352 1.70 -45.92 -0.05
CA GLN A 352 1.55 -45.36 -1.38
C GLN A 352 0.05 -45.20 -1.64
N PHE A 353 -0.46 -43.97 -1.61
CA PHE A 353 -1.85 -43.70 -2.00
C PHE A 353 -1.95 -43.81 -3.53
N PRO A 354 -2.82 -44.67 -4.08
CA PRO A 354 -3.24 -44.54 -5.45
C PRO A 354 -4.01 -43.23 -5.60
N ILE A 355 -3.71 -42.47 -6.65
CA ILE A 355 -4.46 -41.28 -7.03
C ILE A 355 -5.93 -41.72 -7.17
N PRO A 356 -6.89 -41.14 -6.41
CA PRO A 356 -8.29 -41.49 -6.55
C PRO A 356 -8.71 -41.22 -7.99
N ASN A 357 -9.37 -42.18 -8.63
CA ASN A 357 -9.97 -42.00 -9.94
C ASN A 357 -10.86 -40.76 -9.91
N SER A 358 -10.42 -39.69 -10.57
CA SER A 358 -11.17 -38.46 -10.72
C SER A 358 -12.56 -38.79 -11.29
N PRO A 359 -13.65 -38.20 -10.78
CA PRO A 359 -14.96 -38.36 -11.41
C PRO A 359 -14.87 -37.94 -12.89
N PRO A 360 -15.60 -38.61 -13.80
CA PRO A 360 -15.58 -38.26 -15.21
C PRO A 360 -15.96 -36.79 -15.37
N PRO A 361 -15.27 -36.04 -16.25
CA PRO A 361 -15.48 -34.61 -16.40
C PRO A 361 -16.92 -34.31 -16.82
N SER A 362 -17.52 -33.28 -16.20
CA SER A 362 -18.85 -32.80 -16.55
C SER A 362 -18.93 -32.47 -18.05
N PRO A 363 -20.02 -32.83 -18.77
CA PRO A 363 -20.19 -32.51 -20.19
C PRO A 363 -19.97 -31.03 -20.53
N VAL A 364 -20.33 -30.12 -19.61
CA VAL A 364 -20.14 -28.68 -19.74
C VAL A 364 -18.65 -28.31 -19.71
N ARG A 365 -17.86 -28.92 -18.83
CA ARG A 365 -16.40 -28.68 -18.76
C ARG A 365 -15.69 -29.18 -20.01
N CYS A 366 -16.09 -30.34 -20.54
CA CYS A 366 -15.56 -30.86 -21.81
C CYS A 366 -15.85 -29.94 -23.01
N ALA A 367 -17.03 -29.31 -23.05
CA ALA A 367 -17.36 -28.32 -24.09
C ALA A 367 -16.51 -27.05 -23.94
N ARG A 368 -16.38 -26.56 -22.70
CA ARG A 368 -15.59 -25.36 -22.38
C ARG A 368 -14.10 -25.54 -22.68
N TRP A 369 -13.58 -26.73 -22.44
CA TRP A 369 -12.21 -27.12 -22.81
C TRP A 369 -11.98 -27.09 -24.32
N ARG A 370 -12.89 -27.68 -25.10
CA ARG A 370 -12.81 -27.68 -26.58
C ARG A 370 -12.78 -26.26 -27.14
N GLU A 371 -13.66 -25.40 -26.65
CA GLU A 371 -13.69 -23.97 -27.01
C GLU A 371 -12.37 -23.26 -26.67
N LEU A 372 -11.83 -23.46 -25.45
CA LEU A 372 -10.54 -22.88 -25.05
C LEU A 372 -9.41 -23.30 -25.99
N ARG A 373 -9.37 -24.59 -26.34
CA ARG A 373 -8.33 -25.16 -27.19
C ARG A 373 -8.36 -24.54 -28.58
N GLU A 374 -9.52 -24.53 -29.23
CA GLU A 374 -9.70 -23.96 -30.58
C GLU A 374 -9.24 -22.50 -30.61
N LEU A 375 -9.71 -21.68 -29.67
CA LEU A 375 -9.35 -20.26 -29.58
C LEU A 375 -7.83 -20.04 -29.38
N ARG A 376 -7.17 -20.89 -28.60
CA ARG A 376 -5.73 -20.78 -28.37
C ARG A 376 -4.93 -21.19 -29.60
N GLU A 377 -5.33 -22.25 -30.29
CA GLU A 377 -4.73 -22.69 -31.56
C GLU A 377 -4.89 -21.62 -32.65
N ASP A 378 -6.01 -20.87 -32.64
CA ASP A 378 -6.26 -19.70 -33.49
C ASP A 378 -5.48 -18.43 -33.08
N GLY A 379 -4.67 -18.52 -32.01
CA GLY A 379 -3.80 -17.43 -31.56
C GLY A 379 -4.48 -16.40 -30.66
N VAL A 380 -5.71 -16.63 -30.20
CA VAL A 380 -6.40 -15.74 -29.27
C VAL A 380 -5.68 -15.75 -27.91
N SER A 381 -5.46 -14.57 -27.36
CA SER A 381 -4.74 -14.45 -26.08
C SER A 381 -5.61 -14.91 -24.90
N LYS A 382 -4.96 -15.43 -23.84
CA LYS A 382 -5.65 -15.80 -22.57
C LYS A 382 -6.58 -14.68 -22.07
N THR A 383 -6.13 -13.42 -22.13
CA THR A 383 -6.92 -12.27 -21.66
C THR A 383 -8.17 -12.04 -22.52
N GLN A 384 -8.07 -12.17 -23.85
CA GLN A 384 -9.21 -12.03 -24.76
C GLN A 384 -10.22 -13.16 -24.56
N ILE A 385 -9.76 -14.41 -24.43
CA ILE A 385 -10.66 -15.54 -24.13
C ILE A 385 -11.46 -15.25 -22.86
N ILE A 386 -10.79 -14.87 -21.79
CA ILE A 386 -11.44 -14.62 -20.50
C ILE A 386 -12.42 -13.42 -20.59
N LYS A 387 -12.04 -12.32 -21.24
CA LYS A 387 -12.86 -11.10 -21.26
C LYS A 387 -13.95 -11.09 -22.31
N GLU A 388 -13.59 -11.42 -23.54
CA GLU A 388 -14.43 -11.22 -24.72
C GLU A 388 -15.30 -12.45 -24.99
N VAL A 389 -14.76 -13.66 -24.81
CA VAL A 389 -15.49 -14.90 -25.08
C VAL A 389 -16.23 -15.37 -23.83
N TRP A 390 -15.56 -15.41 -22.69
CA TRP A 390 -16.14 -15.92 -21.45
C TRP A 390 -16.92 -14.88 -20.65
N GLY A 391 -16.84 -13.60 -21.02
CA GLY A 391 -17.62 -12.52 -20.41
C GLY A 391 -17.17 -12.10 -19.01
N TYR A 392 -15.97 -12.52 -18.57
CA TYR A 392 -15.43 -12.04 -17.30
C TYR A 392 -14.96 -10.58 -17.45
N ASN A 393 -15.55 -9.69 -16.68
CA ASN A 393 -15.19 -8.28 -16.63
C ASN A 393 -14.10 -8.00 -15.58
N ASN A 394 -13.71 -6.74 -15.41
CA ASN A 394 -12.64 -6.38 -14.47
C ASN A 394 -12.94 -6.75 -13.00
N ARG A 395 -14.22 -6.92 -12.60
CA ARG A 395 -14.60 -7.26 -11.22
C ARG A 395 -14.46 -8.75 -10.92
N ASN A 396 -14.63 -9.62 -11.92
CA ASN A 396 -14.57 -11.08 -11.76
C ASN A 396 -13.47 -11.74 -12.62
N PHE A 397 -12.55 -10.95 -13.19
CA PHE A 397 -11.46 -11.42 -14.05
C PHE A 397 -10.61 -12.53 -13.40
N GLN A 398 -10.40 -12.43 -12.09
CA GLN A 398 -9.64 -13.42 -11.32
C GLN A 398 -10.30 -14.81 -11.33
N ALA A 399 -11.64 -14.88 -11.24
CA ALA A 399 -12.38 -16.13 -11.35
C ALA A 399 -12.20 -16.76 -12.75
N GLY A 400 -12.20 -15.94 -13.80
CA GLY A 400 -11.90 -16.40 -15.15
C GLY A 400 -10.47 -16.90 -15.34
N ILE A 401 -9.49 -16.30 -14.65
CA ILE A 401 -8.11 -16.81 -14.61
C ILE A 401 -8.07 -18.20 -13.95
N GLU A 402 -8.79 -18.38 -12.85
CA GLU A 402 -8.84 -19.63 -12.10
C GLU A 402 -9.53 -20.74 -12.89
N GLU A 403 -10.65 -20.43 -13.56
CA GLU A 403 -11.32 -21.36 -14.48
C GLU A 403 -10.39 -21.78 -15.62
N TYR A 404 -9.70 -20.81 -16.25
CA TYR A 404 -8.73 -21.08 -17.31
C TYR A 404 -7.60 -22.00 -16.82
N GLU A 405 -6.99 -21.69 -15.68
CA GLU A 405 -5.87 -22.47 -15.14
C GLU A 405 -6.34 -23.86 -14.66
N SER A 406 -7.59 -23.98 -14.21
CA SER A 406 -8.20 -25.26 -13.85
C SER A 406 -8.39 -26.15 -15.07
N LEU A 407 -8.94 -25.64 -16.17
CA LEU A 407 -9.13 -26.40 -17.41
C LEU A 407 -7.80 -26.83 -18.02
N VAL A 408 -6.82 -25.93 -18.09
CA VAL A 408 -5.48 -26.29 -18.58
C VAL A 408 -4.87 -27.39 -17.73
N ARG A 409 -4.94 -27.33 -16.40
CA ARG A 409 -4.38 -28.38 -15.53
C ARG A 409 -5.07 -29.73 -15.72
N GLU A 410 -6.39 -29.72 -15.88
CA GLU A 410 -7.21 -30.93 -16.05
C GLU A 410 -6.93 -31.63 -17.38
N TYR A 411 -6.77 -30.86 -18.47
CA TYR A 411 -6.66 -31.40 -19.83
C TYR A 411 -5.28 -31.24 -20.49
N ALA A 412 -4.28 -30.68 -19.80
CA ALA A 412 -2.93 -30.45 -20.35
C ALA A 412 -2.33 -31.72 -20.95
N ARG A 413 -2.46 -32.87 -20.27
CA ARG A 413 -1.91 -34.14 -20.75
C ARG A 413 -2.48 -34.55 -22.11
N GLU A 414 -3.79 -34.45 -22.27
CA GLU A 414 -4.47 -34.75 -23.53
C GLU A 414 -4.03 -33.77 -24.62
N TRP A 415 -4.01 -32.46 -24.31
CA TRP A 415 -3.64 -31.44 -25.28
C TRP A 415 -2.22 -31.60 -25.80
N ILE A 416 -1.26 -31.78 -24.88
CA ILE A 416 0.15 -31.96 -25.19
C ILE A 416 0.35 -33.19 -26.07
N SER A 417 -0.31 -34.31 -25.74
CA SER A 417 -0.25 -35.53 -26.55
C SER A 417 -0.74 -35.29 -27.99
N GLN A 418 -1.84 -34.57 -28.16
CA GLN A 418 -2.41 -34.30 -29.48
C GLN A 418 -1.54 -33.33 -30.31
N LEU A 419 -1.07 -32.24 -29.70
CA LEU A 419 -0.18 -31.26 -30.36
C LEU A 419 1.16 -31.87 -30.76
N HIS A 420 1.69 -32.79 -29.95
CA HIS A 420 2.91 -33.52 -30.30
C HIS A 420 2.66 -34.48 -31.47
N LYS A 421 1.57 -35.26 -31.45
CA LYS A 421 1.22 -36.21 -32.52
C LYS A 421 0.96 -35.55 -33.87
N SER A 422 0.51 -34.30 -33.90
CA SER A 422 0.33 -33.57 -35.17
C SER A 422 1.65 -33.17 -35.84
N GLY A 423 2.82 -33.36 -35.20
CA GLY A 423 4.13 -33.37 -35.85
C GLY A 423 4.65 -32.03 -36.37
N GLY A 424 4.07 -30.89 -35.97
CA GLY A 424 4.38 -29.57 -36.54
C GLY A 424 4.81 -28.50 -35.54
N MET A 425 4.96 -28.84 -34.25
CA MET A 425 5.17 -27.85 -33.20
C MET A 425 6.32 -28.25 -32.28
N SER A 426 7.25 -27.34 -32.03
CA SER A 426 8.33 -27.57 -31.05
C SER A 426 7.77 -27.66 -29.63
N LEU A 427 8.44 -28.40 -28.74
CA LEU A 427 8.00 -28.58 -27.36
C LEU A 427 7.90 -27.25 -26.60
N LYS A 428 8.80 -26.29 -26.89
CA LYS A 428 8.71 -24.91 -26.39
C LYS A 428 7.43 -24.21 -26.86
N ARG A 429 7.04 -24.37 -28.13
CA ARG A 429 5.81 -23.76 -28.66
C ARG A 429 4.57 -24.39 -28.05
N ILE A 430 4.57 -25.72 -27.84
CA ILE A 430 3.51 -26.43 -27.12
C ILE A 430 3.40 -25.89 -25.68
N PHE A 431 4.51 -25.73 -24.96
CA PHE A 431 4.53 -25.17 -23.62
C PHE A 431 3.91 -23.76 -23.56
N ASP A 432 4.30 -22.88 -24.48
CA ASP A 432 3.78 -21.51 -24.57
C ASP A 432 2.29 -21.47 -24.92
N LEU A 433 1.85 -22.37 -25.80
CA LEU A 433 0.46 -22.47 -26.24
C LEU A 433 -0.45 -22.91 -25.08
N VAL A 434 -0.07 -24.00 -24.40
CA VAL A 434 -0.84 -24.64 -23.33
C VAL A 434 -0.87 -23.76 -22.08
N TYR A 435 0.29 -23.33 -21.59
CA TYR A 435 0.39 -22.69 -20.27
C TYR A 435 0.37 -21.15 -20.30
N SER A 436 0.59 -20.54 -21.47
CA SER A 436 0.69 -19.07 -21.65
C SER A 436 1.50 -18.40 -20.52
N PRO A 437 2.75 -18.85 -20.28
CA PRO A 437 3.50 -18.49 -19.07
C PRO A 437 3.76 -16.99 -19.01
N ASN A 438 3.55 -16.38 -17.84
CA ASN A 438 4.01 -15.02 -17.60
C ASN A 438 5.53 -15.04 -17.35
N TYR A 439 6.29 -14.67 -18.37
CA TYR A 439 7.76 -14.64 -18.35
C TYR A 439 8.37 -13.74 -17.27
N ARG A 440 7.61 -12.78 -16.73
CA ARG A 440 8.08 -11.92 -15.63
C ARG A 440 8.05 -12.63 -14.27
N ASN A 441 7.28 -13.70 -14.11
CA ASN A 441 7.16 -14.48 -12.87
C ASN A 441 7.98 -15.78 -12.96
N LYS A 442 9.30 -15.67 -12.75
CA LYS A 442 10.26 -16.80 -12.85
C LYS A 442 9.84 -18.03 -12.02
N PRO A 443 9.39 -17.90 -10.74
CA PRO A 443 8.96 -19.05 -9.95
C PRO A 443 7.73 -19.77 -10.53
N LYS A 444 6.72 -19.03 -11.02
CA LYS A 444 5.53 -19.64 -11.63
C LYS A 444 5.92 -20.36 -12.93
N LYS A 445 6.75 -19.75 -13.77
CA LYS A 445 7.27 -20.38 -14.99
C LYS A 445 7.98 -21.70 -14.69
N LYS A 446 8.89 -21.73 -13.71
CA LYS A 446 9.64 -22.94 -13.32
C LYS A 446 8.70 -24.07 -12.90
N ARG A 447 7.65 -23.77 -12.14
CA ARG A 447 6.65 -24.77 -11.72
C ARG A 447 5.88 -25.37 -12.90
N LEU A 448 5.40 -24.51 -13.80
CA LEU A 448 4.68 -24.95 -15.01
C LEU A 448 5.61 -25.78 -15.92
N MET A 449 6.88 -25.41 -16.02
CA MET A 449 7.86 -26.17 -16.78
C MET A 449 8.07 -27.57 -16.17
N ASN A 450 8.22 -27.68 -14.85
CA ASN A 450 8.34 -28.98 -14.20
C ASN A 450 7.09 -29.86 -14.40
N GLU A 451 5.90 -29.26 -14.37
CA GLU A 451 4.64 -29.95 -14.66
C GLU A 451 4.60 -30.44 -16.12
N PHE A 452 4.99 -29.58 -17.07
CA PHE A 452 5.10 -29.92 -18.48
C PHE A 452 6.07 -31.08 -18.72
N LEU A 453 7.29 -31.01 -18.16
CA LEU A 453 8.29 -32.07 -18.26
C LEU A 453 7.80 -33.39 -17.63
N SER A 454 7.09 -33.32 -16.51
CA SER A 454 6.47 -34.51 -15.91
C SER A 454 5.42 -35.13 -16.84
N ILE A 455 4.63 -34.32 -17.54
CA ILE A 455 3.65 -34.81 -18.51
C ILE A 455 4.37 -35.46 -19.70
N LEU A 456 5.40 -34.82 -20.26
CA LEU A 456 6.18 -35.39 -21.36
C LEU A 456 6.77 -36.76 -21.00
N ALA A 457 7.33 -36.89 -19.79
CA ALA A 457 7.84 -38.16 -19.28
C ALA A 457 6.74 -39.24 -19.21
N THR A 458 5.55 -38.90 -18.72
CA THR A 458 4.40 -39.85 -18.68
C THR A 458 3.79 -40.18 -20.04
N LEU A 459 4.17 -39.45 -21.08
CA LEU A 459 3.77 -39.69 -22.47
C LEU A 459 4.90 -40.31 -23.30
N GLU A 460 6.05 -40.59 -22.67
CA GLU A 460 7.26 -41.12 -23.32
C GLU A 460 7.72 -40.25 -24.51
N ILE A 461 7.54 -38.92 -24.37
CA ILE A 461 7.99 -37.95 -25.36
C ILE A 461 9.43 -37.54 -25.00
N GLU A 462 10.37 -37.79 -25.91
CA GLU A 462 11.77 -37.38 -25.75
C GLU A 462 11.89 -35.84 -25.70
N THR A 463 12.63 -35.34 -24.72
CA THR A 463 12.93 -33.90 -24.58
C THR A 463 14.26 -33.59 -25.24
N ASP A 464 14.30 -32.53 -26.04
CA ASP A 464 15.56 -31.97 -26.56
C ASP A 464 16.11 -30.89 -25.62
N ASP A 465 17.37 -30.47 -25.85
CA ASP A 465 18.04 -29.41 -25.09
C ASP A 465 17.43 -28.00 -25.29
N SER A 466 16.36 -27.87 -26.10
CA SER A 466 15.77 -26.57 -26.46
C SER A 466 14.71 -26.07 -25.46
N ILE A 467 14.34 -26.89 -24.47
CA ILE A 467 13.36 -26.63 -23.39
C ILE A 467 14.07 -26.20 -22.11
#